data_AF-A0AA39Y8R6-F1
#
_entry.id   AF-A0AA39Y8R6-F1
#
_cell.length_a   1.000
_cell.length_b   1.000
_cell.length_c   1.000
_cell.angle_alpha   90.00
_cell.angle_beta   90.00
_cell.angle_gamma   90.00
#
_symmetry.space_group_name_H-M   'P 1'
#
loop_
_entity.id
_entity.type
_entity.pdbx_description
1 polymer ?
#
loop_
_entity_poly.entity_id
_entity_poly.type
_entity_poly.pdbx_seq_one_letter_code
_entity_poly.pdbx_strand_id
1 'polypeptide(L)'
;RKRRVLRAAFHLTAYLLAIWGLASTFLLLRPFSSHSPTLDPTHDVYRPWTLPPLLNHCYCGTSVPEALSLNCTYDTLATAWLPAYCRDPDLTAEFDQSGPGANGSWPYFADENGTIPIPVSKLGFQKTFWASRQWHITHCIFYWMKYTRMRTTGVVMEERFDAMIHVRHCAGMLLKTGKDSGALIEVPVMMNSS
;
A
#
# COMPACT_ATOMS: atom_id res chain seq x y z
N ARG A 1 -35.97 37.94 42.26
CA ARG A 1 -34.51 38.07 42.03
C ARG A 1 -33.84 36.71 41.73
N LYS A 2 -33.87 35.71 42.62
CA LYS A 2 -33.27 34.37 42.40
C LYS A 2 -33.73 33.64 41.12
N ARG A 3 -35.04 33.65 40.80
CA ARG A 3 -35.58 33.03 39.57
C ARG A 3 -35.11 33.69 38.27
N ARG A 4 -34.80 34.99 38.27
CA ARG A 4 -34.25 35.69 37.10
C ARG A 4 -32.78 35.35 36.88
N VAL A 5 -32.02 35.23 37.98
CA VAL A 5 -30.62 34.79 37.94
C VAL A 5 -30.50 33.34 37.47
N LEU A 6 -31.37 32.44 37.94
CA LEU A 6 -31.39 31.04 37.48
C LEU A 6 -31.70 30.93 35.98
N ARG A 7 -32.66 31.71 35.47
CA ARG A 7 -32.98 31.75 34.03
C ARG A 7 -31.83 32.29 33.21
N ALA A 8 -31.17 33.36 33.66
CA ALA A 8 -30.01 33.91 32.98
C ALA A 8 -28.84 32.92 32.94
N ALA A 9 -28.57 32.22 34.05
CA ALA A 9 -27.55 31.18 34.12
C ALA A 9 -27.86 30.01 33.18
N PHE A 10 -29.12 29.55 33.14
CA PHE A 10 -29.56 28.48 32.24
C PHE A 10 -29.40 28.85 30.77
N HIS A 11 -29.77 30.08 30.38
CA HIS A 11 -29.56 30.56 29.02
C HIS A 11 -28.07 30.65 28.68
N LEU A 12 -27.23 31.16 29.59
CA LEU A 12 -25.79 31.24 29.37
C LEU A 12 -25.16 29.86 29.17
N THR A 13 -25.53 28.87 30.00
CA THR A 13 -25.02 27.50 29.84
C THR A 13 -25.51 26.86 28.55
N ALA A 14 -26.76 27.10 28.14
CA ALA A 14 -27.29 26.60 26.88
C ALA A 14 -26.53 27.18 25.66
N TYR A 15 -26.23 28.49 25.68
CA TYR A 15 -25.44 29.13 24.62
C TYR A 15 -24.01 28.58 24.56
N LEU A 16 -23.35 28.38 25.69
CA LEU A 16 -22.00 27.83 25.74
C LEU A 16 -21.94 26.40 25.17
N LEU A 17 -22.93 25.56 25.51
CA LEU A 17 -23.03 24.19 24.99
C LEU A 17 -23.32 24.19 23.47
N ALA A 18 -24.19 25.09 23.00
CA ALA A 18 -24.48 25.21 21.57
C ALA A 18 -23.25 25.67 20.77
N ILE A 19 -22.49 26.64 21.28
CA ILE A 19 -21.24 27.10 20.65
C ILE A 19 -20.20 25.99 20.63
N TRP A 20 -20.06 25.25 21.73
CA TRP A 20 -19.12 24.12 21.80
C TRP A 20 -19.51 23.00 20.82
N GLY A 21 -20.80 22.63 20.77
CA GLY A 21 -21.30 21.66 19.80
C GLY A 21 -21.06 22.08 18.35
N LEU A 22 -21.35 23.35 18.02
CA LEU A 22 -21.08 23.90 16.69
C LEU A 22 -19.59 23.87 16.35
N ALA A 23 -18.71 24.28 17.27
CA ALA A 23 -17.26 24.23 17.07
C ALA A 23 -16.75 22.80 16.87
N SER A 24 -17.23 21.83 17.66
CA SER A 24 -16.91 20.41 17.49
C SER A 24 -17.39 19.84 16.16
N THR A 25 -18.61 20.18 15.73
CA THR A 25 -19.10 19.78 14.40
C THR A 25 -18.29 20.40 13.27
N PHE A 26 -17.85 21.65 13.40
CA PHE A 26 -16.99 22.31 12.40
C PHE A 26 -15.59 21.70 12.32
N LEU A 27 -15.07 21.20 13.45
CA LEU A 27 -13.79 20.46 13.49
C LEU A 27 -13.92 19.07 12.86
N LEU A 28 -15.05 18.38 13.03
CA LEU A 28 -15.34 17.07 12.43
C LEU A 28 -15.77 17.17 10.95
N LEU A 29 -16.35 18.30 10.54
CA LEU A 29 -16.75 18.62 9.17
C LEU A 29 -15.67 19.42 8.43
N ARG A 30 -14.46 19.59 8.99
CA ARG A 30 -13.34 20.04 8.18
C ARG A 30 -13.26 19.05 7.01
N PRO A 31 -13.46 19.50 5.76
CA PRO A 31 -13.26 18.63 4.64
C PRO A 31 -11.85 18.07 4.82
N PHE A 32 -11.71 16.75 4.72
CA PHE A 32 -10.39 16.16 4.52
C PHE A 32 -9.82 16.99 3.37
N SER A 33 -8.87 17.87 3.65
CA SER A 33 -8.06 18.44 2.59
C SER A 33 -7.30 17.24 2.07
N SER A 34 -7.91 16.54 1.11
CA SER A 34 -7.20 15.85 0.06
C SER A 34 -6.36 16.95 -0.57
N HIS A 35 -5.19 17.20 0.04
CA HIS A 35 -4.05 17.69 -0.69
C HIS A 35 -3.86 16.60 -1.75
N SER A 36 -4.54 16.76 -2.88
CA SER A 36 -3.96 16.32 -4.14
C SER A 36 -2.61 17.00 -4.12
N PRO A 37 -1.50 16.26 -4.00
CA PRO A 37 -0.20 16.90 -4.09
C PRO A 37 -0.20 17.51 -5.48
N THR A 38 -0.24 18.84 -5.54
CA THR A 38 0.18 19.55 -6.74
C THR A 38 1.60 19.05 -6.95
N LEU A 39 1.79 18.15 -7.92
CA LEU A 39 3.09 17.65 -8.32
C LEU A 39 3.98 18.88 -8.49
N ASP A 40 4.93 19.03 -7.59
CA ASP A 40 5.99 20.01 -7.74
C ASP A 40 6.61 19.73 -9.12
N PRO A 41 6.63 20.69 -10.07
CA PRO A 41 7.13 20.47 -11.42
C PRO A 41 8.55 19.94 -11.50
N THR A 42 9.30 19.98 -10.39
CA THR A 42 10.66 19.45 -10.27
C THR A 42 10.73 17.94 -10.04
N HIS A 43 9.66 17.30 -9.55
CA HIS A 43 9.64 15.89 -9.19
C HIS A 43 8.84 15.07 -10.22
N ASP A 44 9.56 14.44 -11.15
CA ASP A 44 8.99 13.52 -12.13
C ASP A 44 9.11 12.09 -11.60
N VAL A 45 8.00 11.47 -11.23
CA VAL A 45 7.95 10.10 -10.70
C VAL A 45 8.49 9.06 -11.68
N TYR A 46 8.56 9.36 -12.98
CA TYR A 46 9.19 8.49 -13.99
C TYR A 46 10.71 8.67 -14.12
N ARG A 47 11.26 9.65 -13.41
CA ARG A 47 12.69 9.97 -13.43
C ARG A 47 13.19 9.94 -11.98
N PRO A 48 13.58 8.77 -11.45
CA PRO A 48 13.99 8.63 -10.07
C PRO A 48 15.10 9.60 -9.63
N TRP A 49 15.99 9.99 -10.55
CA TRP A 49 17.05 10.99 -10.30
C TRP A 49 16.54 12.41 -10.03
N THR A 50 15.26 12.68 -10.29
CA THR A 50 14.60 13.94 -9.92
C THR A 50 13.94 13.88 -8.54
N LEU A 51 13.84 12.68 -7.95
CA LEU A 51 13.30 12.51 -6.61
C LEU A 51 14.33 12.89 -5.54
N PRO A 52 13.88 13.26 -4.32
CA PRO A 52 14.78 13.36 -3.17
C PRO A 52 15.58 12.06 -3.01
N PRO A 53 16.86 12.14 -2.61
CA PRO A 53 17.69 10.95 -2.43
C PRO A 53 17.01 9.90 -1.56
N LEU A 54 17.08 8.64 -1.99
CA LEU A 54 16.52 7.47 -1.32
C LEU A 54 14.98 7.42 -1.24
N LEU A 55 14.24 8.37 -1.85
CA LEU A 55 12.77 8.35 -1.79
C LEU A 55 12.22 7.04 -2.39
N ASN A 56 12.77 6.62 -3.53
CA ASN A 56 12.42 5.37 -4.22
C ASN A 56 12.94 4.09 -3.54
N HIS A 57 13.74 4.18 -2.48
CA HIS A 57 14.02 3.00 -1.64
C HIS A 57 12.80 2.59 -0.80
N CYS A 58 11.82 3.51 -0.69
CA CYS A 58 10.57 3.28 0.03
C CYS A 58 10.84 2.74 1.44
N TYR A 59 11.77 3.40 2.14
CA TYR A 59 12.28 2.91 3.41
C TYR A 59 11.18 2.79 4.45
N CYS A 60 11.16 1.65 5.12
CA CYS A 60 10.15 1.31 6.10
C CYS A 60 10.75 0.54 7.29
N GLY A 61 11.99 0.86 7.64
CA GLY A 61 12.70 0.17 8.70
C GLY A 61 13.28 -1.17 8.30
N THR A 62 13.69 -1.93 9.30
CA THR A 62 14.39 -3.21 9.17
C THR A 62 13.67 -4.37 9.86
N SER A 63 12.56 -4.07 10.54
CA SER A 63 11.73 -5.05 11.25
C SER A 63 10.25 -4.66 11.21
N VAL A 64 9.35 -5.63 11.36
CA VAL A 64 7.90 -5.35 11.38
C VAL A 64 7.49 -4.35 12.47
N PRO A 65 7.99 -4.43 13.72
CA PRO A 65 7.69 -3.41 14.73
C PRO A 65 8.12 -1.99 14.30
N GLU A 66 9.27 -1.86 13.65
CA GLU A 66 9.76 -0.58 13.15
C GLU A 66 8.90 -0.08 11.99
N ALA A 67 8.55 -0.93 11.03
CA ALA A 67 7.66 -0.61 9.93
C ALA A 67 6.29 -0.08 10.42
N LEU A 68 5.74 -0.73 11.44
CA LEU A 68 4.51 -0.29 12.10
C LEU A 68 4.70 1.06 12.79
N SER A 69 5.83 1.30 13.47
CA SER A 69 6.13 2.61 14.08
C SER A 69 6.32 3.74 13.06
N LEU A 70 6.75 3.39 11.85
CA LEU A 70 6.89 4.30 10.70
C LEU A 70 5.59 4.44 9.89
N ASN A 71 4.48 3.86 10.40
CA ASN A 71 3.15 3.92 9.78
C ASN A 71 3.13 3.35 8.35
N CYS A 72 3.96 2.34 8.10
CA CYS A 72 3.90 1.59 6.86
C CYS A 72 2.82 0.53 6.88
N THR A 73 2.54 -0.01 5.70
CA THR A 73 1.62 -1.13 5.52
C THR A 73 2.26 -2.16 4.60
N TYR A 74 2.05 -3.44 4.92
CA TYR A 74 2.43 -4.52 4.02
C TYR A 74 1.59 -4.47 2.74
N ASP A 75 2.26 -4.44 1.59
CA ASP A 75 1.65 -4.44 0.28
C ASP A 75 1.86 -5.81 -0.38
N THR A 76 0.77 -6.52 -0.69
CA THR A 76 0.80 -7.88 -1.23
C THR A 76 1.31 -7.91 -2.67
N LEU A 77 1.05 -6.87 -3.46
CA LEU A 77 1.60 -6.74 -4.81
C LEU A 77 3.10 -6.51 -4.75
N ALA A 78 3.59 -5.62 -3.89
CA ALA A 78 5.01 -5.35 -3.75
C ALA A 78 5.79 -6.36 -2.91
N THR A 79 5.09 -7.24 -2.19
CA THR A 79 5.65 -8.19 -1.23
C THR A 79 6.57 -7.53 -0.21
N ALA A 80 6.25 -6.28 0.16
CA ALA A 80 7.09 -5.43 0.99
C ALA A 80 6.28 -4.58 1.96
N TRP A 81 6.88 -4.22 3.09
CA TRP A 81 6.38 -3.14 3.93
C TRP A 81 6.76 -1.81 3.30
N LEU A 82 5.75 -0.98 3.02
CA LEU A 82 5.94 0.26 2.28
C LEU A 82 5.27 1.45 2.96
N PRO A 83 5.89 2.65 2.86
CA PRO A 83 5.23 3.90 3.21
C PRO A 83 4.12 4.23 2.21
N ALA A 84 3.15 5.06 2.62
CA ALA A 84 1.98 5.38 1.82
C ALA A 84 2.30 5.93 0.42
N TYR A 85 3.38 6.71 0.27
CA TYR A 85 3.75 7.34 -1.00
C TYR A 85 4.30 6.35 -2.06
N CYS A 86 4.65 5.11 -1.67
CA CYS A 86 5.06 4.06 -2.61
C CYS A 86 3.96 3.03 -2.88
N ARG A 87 2.81 3.10 -2.19
CA ARG A 87 1.72 2.14 -2.35
C ARG A 87 0.64 2.67 -3.27
N ASP A 88 0.13 1.78 -4.12
CA ASP A 88 -1.06 2.00 -4.92
C ASP A 88 -2.16 1.04 -4.42
N PRO A 89 -2.90 1.39 -3.35
CA PRO A 89 -3.79 0.46 -2.67
C PRO A 89 -4.93 -0.05 -3.57
N ASP A 90 -5.39 0.76 -4.52
CA ASP A 90 -6.43 0.35 -5.47
C ASP A 90 -5.91 -0.73 -6.42
N LEU A 91 -4.68 -0.56 -6.94
CA LEU A 91 -4.06 -1.56 -7.80
C LEU A 91 -3.71 -2.84 -7.04
N THR A 92 -3.25 -2.71 -5.80
CA THR A 92 -2.99 -3.86 -4.91
C THR A 92 -4.29 -4.63 -4.64
N ALA A 93 -5.40 -3.94 -4.40
CA ALA A 93 -6.71 -4.58 -4.21
C ALA A 93 -7.22 -5.29 -5.48
N GLU A 94 -6.96 -4.73 -6.66
CA GLU A 94 -7.25 -5.39 -7.94
C GLU A 94 -6.38 -6.63 -8.13
N PHE A 95 -5.09 -6.55 -7.80
CA PHE A 95 -4.18 -7.68 -7.82
C PHE A 95 -4.68 -8.81 -6.90
N ASP A 96 -5.05 -8.50 -5.67
CA ASP A 96 -5.53 -9.46 -4.68
C ASP A 96 -6.81 -10.20 -5.11
N GLN A 97 -7.55 -9.67 -6.10
CA GLN A 97 -8.77 -10.23 -6.69
C GLN A 97 -8.58 -10.85 -8.09
N SER A 98 -7.33 -10.98 -8.56
CA SER A 98 -6.99 -11.49 -9.90
C SER A 98 -6.48 -12.94 -9.92
N GLY A 99 -6.45 -13.59 -8.76
CA GLY A 99 -5.98 -14.96 -8.57
C GLY A 99 -7.01 -16.04 -8.93
N PRO A 100 -6.58 -17.31 -8.99
CA PRO A 100 -7.43 -18.43 -9.38
C PRO A 100 -8.34 -18.97 -8.27
N GLY A 101 -8.21 -18.46 -7.04
CA GLY A 101 -8.98 -18.91 -5.87
C GLY A 101 -10.39 -18.31 -5.79
N ALA A 102 -11.09 -18.63 -4.70
CA ALA A 102 -12.43 -18.11 -4.46
C ALA A 102 -12.42 -16.58 -4.43
N ASN A 103 -13.40 -15.96 -5.11
CA ASN A 103 -13.51 -14.50 -5.26
C ASN A 103 -12.23 -13.83 -5.81
N GLY A 104 -11.45 -14.55 -6.62
CA GLY A 104 -10.22 -14.00 -7.20
C GLY A 104 -9.02 -14.01 -6.24
N SER A 105 -9.08 -14.70 -5.11
CA SER A 105 -7.97 -14.72 -4.15
C SER A 105 -6.74 -15.50 -4.67
N TRP A 106 -5.56 -15.13 -4.24
CA TRP A 106 -4.33 -15.90 -4.46
C TRP A 106 -4.05 -16.92 -3.34
N PRO A 107 -3.71 -18.18 -3.69
CA PRO A 107 -3.16 -19.13 -2.72
C PRO A 107 -1.70 -18.83 -2.40
N TYR A 108 -1.34 -18.93 -1.12
CA TYR A 108 0.02 -18.75 -0.61
C TYR A 108 0.38 -19.89 0.34
N PHE A 109 1.64 -20.32 0.33
CA PHE A 109 2.09 -21.48 1.11
C PHE A 109 3.40 -21.22 1.86
N ALA A 110 3.62 -21.93 2.96
CA ALA A 110 4.87 -21.89 3.72
C ALA A 110 5.94 -22.85 3.19
N ASP A 111 5.55 -23.78 2.32
CA ASP A 111 6.39 -24.84 1.77
C ASP A 111 6.28 -24.94 0.24
N GLU A 112 7.35 -25.42 -0.39
CA GLU A 112 7.43 -25.64 -1.84
C GLU A 112 6.41 -26.66 -2.36
N ASN A 113 5.96 -27.58 -1.49
CA ASN A 113 5.01 -28.61 -1.88
C ASN A 113 3.55 -28.12 -1.82
N GLY A 114 3.31 -26.88 -1.37
CA GLY A 114 1.98 -26.26 -1.36
C GLY A 114 1.02 -26.88 -0.35
N THR A 115 1.53 -27.42 0.76
CA THR A 115 0.73 -28.18 1.73
C THR A 115 0.33 -27.37 2.96
N ILE A 116 1.06 -26.30 3.28
CA ILE A 116 0.87 -25.47 4.46
C ILE A 116 0.38 -24.08 4.01
N PRO A 117 -0.94 -23.84 3.96
CA PRO A 117 -1.48 -22.57 3.49
C PRO A 117 -1.19 -21.42 4.47
N ILE A 118 -0.89 -20.24 3.93
CA ILE A 118 -0.70 -19.00 4.69
C ILE A 118 -1.86 -18.03 4.39
N PRO A 119 -2.57 -17.53 5.42
CA PRO A 119 -3.55 -16.48 5.20
C PRO A 119 -2.85 -15.16 4.85
N VAL A 120 -3.46 -14.36 3.97
CA VAL A 120 -2.91 -13.07 3.48
C VAL A 120 -2.45 -12.16 4.63
N SER A 121 -3.23 -12.10 5.72
CA SER A 121 -2.92 -11.31 6.92
C SER A 121 -1.62 -11.70 7.64
N LYS A 122 -1.02 -12.83 7.29
CA LYS A 122 0.24 -13.33 7.88
C LYS A 122 1.44 -13.22 6.94
N LEU A 123 1.24 -12.86 5.67
CA LEU A 123 2.31 -12.80 4.67
C LEU A 123 3.41 -11.80 5.06
N GLY A 124 3.04 -10.58 5.45
CA GLY A 124 4.01 -9.56 5.87
C GLY A 124 4.84 -9.90 7.11
N PHE A 125 4.49 -10.98 7.82
CA PHE A 125 5.23 -11.47 8.98
C PHE A 125 6.14 -12.67 8.66
N GLN A 126 6.09 -13.18 7.42
CA GLN A 126 6.99 -14.22 6.95
C GLN A 126 8.31 -13.61 6.48
N LYS A 127 9.35 -14.44 6.37
CA LYS A 127 10.57 -14.07 5.62
C LYS A 127 10.40 -14.33 4.13
N THR A 128 9.78 -15.46 3.80
CA THR A 128 9.46 -15.89 2.44
C THR A 128 8.11 -16.63 2.45
N PHE A 129 7.50 -16.76 1.29
CA PHE A 129 6.35 -17.62 1.07
C PHE A 129 6.43 -18.20 -0.35
N TRP A 130 5.63 -19.21 -0.65
CA TRP A 130 5.57 -19.85 -1.96
C TRP A 130 4.28 -19.46 -2.68
N ALA A 131 4.42 -19.02 -3.93
CA ALA A 131 3.32 -18.63 -4.80
C ALA A 131 3.45 -19.26 -6.19
N SER A 132 2.33 -19.42 -6.88
CA SER A 132 2.32 -20.04 -8.21
C SER A 132 3.10 -19.23 -9.24
N ARG A 133 3.60 -19.88 -10.28
CA ARG A 133 4.17 -19.20 -11.44
C ARG A 133 3.20 -18.21 -12.09
N GLN A 134 1.90 -18.53 -12.08
CA GLN A 134 0.86 -17.61 -12.53
C GLN A 134 0.82 -16.32 -11.68
N TRP A 135 0.99 -16.42 -10.36
CA TRP A 135 1.10 -15.26 -9.47
C TRP A 135 2.28 -14.38 -9.88
N HIS A 136 3.47 -14.96 -10.11
CA HIS A 136 4.66 -14.19 -10.52
C HIS A 136 4.48 -13.46 -11.85
N ILE A 137 3.88 -14.13 -12.84
CA ILE A 137 3.59 -13.52 -14.15
C ILE A 137 2.61 -12.36 -13.97
N THR A 138 1.55 -12.57 -13.20
CA THR A 138 0.53 -11.55 -12.95
C THR A 138 1.10 -10.36 -12.21
N HIS A 139 1.91 -10.59 -11.17
CA HIS A 139 2.68 -9.57 -10.45
C HIS A 139 3.48 -8.68 -11.40
N CYS A 140 4.22 -9.25 -12.36
CA CYS A 140 4.98 -8.47 -13.35
C CYS A 140 4.07 -7.56 -14.21
N ILE A 141 2.91 -8.06 -14.65
CA ILE A 141 1.95 -7.26 -15.42
C ILE A 141 1.35 -6.15 -14.57
N PHE A 142 1.01 -6.42 -13.31
CA PHE A 142 0.52 -5.40 -12.38
C PHE A 142 1.57 -4.34 -12.06
N TYR A 143 2.86 -4.67 -12.02
CA TYR A 143 3.92 -3.68 -11.92
C TYR A 143 4.01 -2.76 -13.13
N TRP A 144 3.73 -3.28 -14.34
CA TRP A 144 3.59 -2.44 -15.52
C TRP A 144 2.34 -1.53 -15.45
N MET A 145 1.23 -2.03 -14.88
CA MET A 145 0.07 -1.19 -14.59
C MET A 145 0.41 -0.08 -13.58
N LYS A 146 1.14 -0.41 -12.50
CA LYS A 146 1.65 0.56 -11.51
C LYS A 146 2.47 1.64 -12.21
N TYR A 147 3.43 1.24 -13.04
CA TYR A 147 4.22 2.17 -13.85
C TYR A 147 3.34 3.13 -14.64
N THR A 148 2.28 2.65 -15.28
CA THR A 148 1.36 3.51 -16.03
C THR A 148 0.54 4.45 -15.13
N ARG A 149 0.12 3.97 -13.96
CA ARG A 149 -0.71 4.70 -12.99
C ARG A 149 0.04 5.80 -12.24
N MET A 150 1.37 5.76 -12.17
CA MET A 150 2.18 6.82 -11.54
C MET A 150 1.88 8.23 -12.11
N ARG A 151 1.55 8.34 -13.41
CA ARG A 151 1.10 9.58 -14.07
C ARG A 151 -0.02 10.31 -13.34
N THR A 152 -0.97 9.56 -12.80
CA THR A 152 -2.21 10.10 -12.23
C THR A 152 -2.22 10.00 -10.71
N THR A 153 -1.60 8.97 -10.15
CA THR A 153 -1.57 8.73 -8.71
C THR A 153 -0.43 9.45 -8.00
N GLY A 154 0.67 9.75 -8.71
CA GLY A 154 1.87 10.34 -8.13
C GLY A 154 2.64 9.41 -7.19
N VAL A 155 2.27 8.12 -7.12
CA VAL A 155 3.02 7.12 -6.33
C VAL A 155 4.42 6.95 -6.89
N VAL A 156 5.37 6.68 -6.00
CA VAL A 156 6.76 6.40 -6.38
C VAL A 156 6.93 4.91 -6.58
N MET A 157 7.54 4.52 -7.71
CA MET A 157 7.96 3.14 -7.92
C MET A 157 9.20 2.85 -7.08
N GLU A 158 9.21 1.68 -6.47
CA GLU A 158 10.31 1.21 -5.67
C GLU A 158 11.49 0.82 -6.59
N GLU A 159 12.71 1.18 -6.19
CA GLU A 159 13.93 0.97 -6.99
C GLU A 159 14.08 -0.49 -7.46
N ARG A 160 13.72 -1.45 -6.61
CA ARG A 160 13.75 -2.90 -6.91
C ARG A 160 13.01 -3.26 -8.18
N PHE A 161 11.93 -2.54 -8.49
CA PHE A 161 11.04 -2.80 -9.62
C PHE A 161 11.31 -1.88 -10.82
N ASP A 162 11.95 -0.73 -10.59
CA ASP A 162 12.39 0.20 -11.64
C ASP A 162 13.78 -0.14 -12.21
N ALA A 163 14.32 -1.32 -11.88
CA ALA A 163 15.60 -1.79 -12.37
C ALA A 163 15.46 -2.74 -13.57
N MET A 164 16.30 -2.57 -14.60
CA MET A 164 16.31 -3.45 -15.79
C MET A 164 16.57 -4.93 -15.47
N ILE A 165 17.20 -5.25 -14.33
CA ILE A 165 17.36 -6.63 -13.88
C ILE A 165 16.00 -7.27 -13.58
N HIS A 166 15.07 -6.52 -12.97
CA HIS A 166 13.71 -6.96 -12.69
C HIS A 166 12.92 -7.16 -13.99
N VAL A 167 12.99 -6.19 -14.92
CA VAL A 167 12.33 -6.29 -16.23
C VAL A 167 12.79 -7.52 -17.00
N ARG A 168 14.10 -7.80 -17.02
CA ARG A 168 14.65 -9.01 -17.69
C ARG A 168 14.21 -10.30 -17.01
N HIS A 169 14.15 -10.34 -15.68
CA HIS A 169 13.61 -11.48 -14.93
C HIS A 169 12.16 -11.76 -15.34
N CYS A 170 11.30 -10.74 -15.32
CA CYS A 170 9.91 -10.83 -15.74
C CYS A 170 9.76 -11.26 -17.20
N ALA A 171 10.50 -10.66 -18.12
CA ALA A 171 10.46 -11.04 -19.53
C ALA A 171 10.87 -12.51 -19.74
N GLY A 172 11.91 -12.97 -19.04
CA GLY A 172 12.33 -14.37 -19.09
C GLY A 172 11.28 -15.32 -18.53
N MET A 173 10.51 -14.92 -17.52
CA MET A 173 9.39 -15.69 -17.00
C MET A 173 8.25 -15.74 -18.02
N LEU A 174 7.83 -14.60 -18.58
CA LEU A 174 6.74 -14.49 -19.55
C LEU A 174 7.00 -15.31 -20.83
N LEU A 175 8.22 -15.23 -21.36
CA LEU A 175 8.56 -15.86 -22.65
C LEU A 175 8.82 -17.37 -22.55
N LYS A 176 9.02 -17.93 -21.35
CA LYS A 176 9.17 -19.37 -21.16
C LYS A 176 7.81 -20.06 -21.26
N THR A 177 7.49 -20.58 -22.44
CA THR A 177 6.29 -21.37 -22.70
C THR A 177 6.43 -22.81 -22.18
N GLY A 178 5.30 -23.52 -22.01
CA GLY A 178 5.30 -24.94 -21.63
C GLY A 178 5.70 -25.24 -20.17
N LYS A 179 5.89 -24.22 -19.34
CA LYS A 179 6.08 -24.37 -17.89
C LYS A 179 4.74 -24.39 -17.17
N ASP A 180 4.60 -25.29 -16.21
CA ASP A 180 3.41 -25.39 -15.36
C ASP A 180 3.12 -24.04 -14.67
N SER A 181 1.91 -23.52 -14.87
CA SER A 181 1.43 -22.29 -14.24
C SER A 181 1.22 -22.44 -12.74
N GLY A 182 0.99 -23.66 -12.26
CA GLY A 182 0.80 -23.99 -10.84
C GLY A 182 2.11 -24.19 -10.08
N ALA A 183 3.24 -24.34 -10.77
CA ALA A 183 4.54 -24.55 -10.13
C ALA A 183 4.82 -23.44 -9.11
N LEU A 184 5.13 -23.82 -7.88
CA LEU A 184 5.39 -22.88 -6.80
C LEU A 184 6.83 -22.35 -6.89
N ILE A 185 6.97 -21.06 -6.64
CA ILE A 185 8.23 -20.33 -6.64
C ILE A 185 8.27 -19.52 -5.35
N GLU A 186 9.43 -19.50 -4.70
CA GLU A 186 9.64 -18.76 -3.47
C GLU A 186 9.65 -17.25 -3.73
N VAL A 187 8.98 -16.51 -2.85
CA VAL A 187 8.80 -15.06 -2.88
C VAL A 187 9.29 -14.46 -1.57
N PRO A 188 10.27 -13.54 -1.60
CA PRO A 188 10.74 -12.88 -0.40
C PRO A 188 9.80 -11.78 0.07
N VAL A 189 9.70 -11.64 1.40
CA VAL A 189 9.03 -10.53 2.08
C VAL A 189 10.08 -9.50 2.46
N MET A 190 9.92 -8.29 1.94
CA MET A 190 10.92 -7.23 2.08
C MET A 190 10.48 -6.18 3.12
N MET A 191 11.45 -5.59 3.84
CA MET A 191 11.19 -4.51 4.82
C MET A 191 11.39 -3.10 4.23
N ASN A 192 12.08 -3.04 3.11
CA ASN A 192 12.25 -1.88 2.22
C ASN A 192 12.24 -2.43 0.80
N SER A 193 12.11 -1.58 -0.21
CA SER A 193 12.02 -2.06 -1.60
C SER A 193 13.02 -1.36 -2.51
N SER A 194 14.26 -1.23 -2.03
CA SER A 194 15.43 -0.93 -2.86
C SER A 194 15.88 -2.12 -3.69
#